data_AF-A0A2E5FMS6-F1
#
_entry.id   AF-A0A2E5FMS6-F1
#
_cell.length_a   1.000
_cell.length_b   1.000
_cell.length_c   1.000
_cell.angle_alpha   90.00
_cell.angle_beta   90.00
_cell.angle_gamma   90.00
#
_symmetry.space_group_name_H-M   'P 1'
#
loop_
_entity.id
_entity.type
_entity.pdbx_description
1 polymer ?
#
loop_
_entity_poly.entity_id
_entity_poly.type
_entity_poly.pdbx_seq_one_letter_code
_entity_poly.pdbx_strand_id
1 'polypeptide(L)'
;MQRPLDLKTVKQEPNLEKKARLALEFAHISVDSALDAYQNNNPQTGEGILVEMLEAVELAHNALLETGKLARRRPKHFKRAEIQTRRLLEQLDSLSRNLYLEERTPLKSIIKRVSDINDRLLKAIMEKPKKK
;
A
#
# COMPACT_ATOMS: atom_id res chain seq x y z
N MET A 1 4.66 11.00 -21.48
CA MET A 1 5.22 10.09 -20.46
C MET A 1 4.89 10.67 -19.09
N GLN A 2 4.11 9.97 -18.26
CA GLN A 2 3.84 10.41 -16.89
C GLN A 2 5.13 10.35 -16.09
N ARG A 3 5.49 11.47 -15.44
CA ARG A 3 6.63 11.59 -14.54
C ARG A 3 6.54 10.47 -13.48
N PRO A 4 7.62 9.74 -13.16
CA PRO A 4 7.58 8.76 -12.08
C PRO A 4 7.08 9.47 -10.82
N LEU A 5 6.01 8.95 -10.21
CA LEU A 5 5.54 9.46 -8.94
C LEU A 5 6.69 9.28 -7.94
N ASP A 6 7.18 10.37 -7.37
CA ASP A 6 8.02 10.34 -6.18
C ASP A 6 7.10 10.45 -4.95
N LEU A 7 7.35 9.64 -3.91
CA LEU A 7 6.56 9.65 -2.68
C LEU A 7 6.48 11.06 -2.06
N LYS A 8 7.53 11.88 -2.19
CA LYS A 8 7.51 13.28 -1.72
C LYS A 8 6.43 14.11 -2.43
N THR A 9 6.26 13.91 -3.74
CA THR A 9 5.22 14.59 -4.53
C THR A 9 3.83 14.12 -4.12
N VAL A 10 3.68 12.82 -3.84
CA VAL A 10 2.41 12.26 -3.34
C VAL A 10 2.03 12.85 -1.98
N LYS A 11 2.99 12.96 -1.05
CA LYS A 11 2.77 13.52 0.29
C LYS A 11 2.20 14.96 0.25
N GLN A 12 2.56 15.74 -0.78
CA GLN A 12 2.14 17.13 -0.97
C GLN A 12 0.74 17.30 -1.59
N GLU A 13 0.09 16.24 -2.10
CA GLU A 13 -1.23 16.34 -2.71
C GLU A 13 -2.29 16.83 -1.68
N PRO A 14 -2.97 17.97 -1.88
CA PRO A 14 -3.93 18.47 -0.90
C PRO A 14 -5.24 17.67 -0.87
N ASN A 15 -5.68 17.10 -2.00
CA ASN A 15 -6.91 16.32 -2.03
C ASN A 15 -6.66 14.92 -1.44
N LEU A 16 -7.22 14.64 -0.27
CA LEU A 16 -7.02 13.40 0.46
C LEU A 16 -7.40 12.13 -0.33
N GLU A 17 -8.49 12.15 -1.09
CA GLU A 17 -8.91 10.99 -1.90
C GLU A 17 -7.98 10.75 -3.09
N LYS A 18 -7.46 11.85 -3.68
CA LYS A 18 -6.46 11.79 -4.73
C LYS A 18 -5.10 11.36 -4.18
N LYS A 19 -4.69 11.87 -3.01
CA LYS A 19 -3.48 11.46 -2.28
C LYS A 19 -3.50 9.96 -2.04
N ALA A 20 -4.59 9.43 -1.50
CA ALA A 20 -4.72 7.99 -1.26
C ALA A 20 -4.59 7.16 -2.54
N ARG A 21 -5.21 7.61 -3.63
CA ARG A 21 -5.08 6.94 -4.93
C ARG A 21 -3.65 6.96 -5.45
N LEU A 22 -3.00 8.12 -5.45
CA LEU A 22 -1.63 8.30 -5.93
C LEU A 22 -0.63 7.50 -5.10
N ALA A 23 -0.83 7.43 -3.78
CA ALA A 23 0.03 6.67 -2.89
C ALA A 23 -0.06 5.15 -3.15
N LEU A 24 -1.25 4.62 -3.45
CA LEU A 24 -1.39 3.22 -3.84
C LEU A 24 -0.83 2.93 -5.24
N GLU A 25 -0.96 3.88 -6.17
CA GLU A 25 -0.32 3.79 -7.50
C GLU A 25 1.21 3.76 -7.38
N PHE A 26 1.79 4.62 -6.53
CA PHE A 26 3.21 4.57 -6.20
C PHE A 26 3.59 3.21 -5.61
N ALA A 27 2.84 2.74 -4.60
CA ALA A 27 3.14 1.47 -3.93
C ALA A 27 3.20 0.27 -4.89
N HIS A 28 2.30 0.21 -5.88
CA HIS A 28 2.33 -0.85 -6.90
C HIS A 28 3.60 -0.78 -7.76
N ILE A 29 3.99 0.42 -8.22
CA ILE A 29 5.21 0.62 -9.03
C ILE A 29 6.47 0.27 -8.22
N SER A 30 6.47 0.57 -6.92
CA SER A 30 7.59 0.25 -6.02
C SER A 30 7.83 -1.24 -5.89
N VAL A 31 6.80 -2.10 -5.96
CA VAL A 31 7.02 -3.56 -5.90
C VAL A 31 7.79 -4.05 -7.12
N ASP A 32 7.46 -3.54 -8.31
CA ASP A 32 8.18 -3.89 -9.54
C ASP A 32 9.63 -3.37 -9.46
N SER A 33 9.82 -2.14 -8.96
CA SER A 33 11.16 -1.56 -8.78
C SER A 33 12.00 -2.32 -7.74
N ALA A 34 11.38 -2.83 -6.68
CA ALA A 34 12.04 -3.66 -5.68
C ALA A 34 12.46 -5.01 -6.28
N LEU A 35 11.59 -5.64 -7.08
CA LEU A 35 11.91 -6.87 -7.79
C LEU A 35 13.15 -6.68 -8.69
N ASP A 36 13.19 -5.60 -9.47
CA ASP A 36 14.35 -5.27 -10.31
C ASP A 36 15.63 -5.10 -9.46
N ALA A 37 15.54 -4.44 -8.30
CA ALA A 37 16.68 -4.27 -7.41
C ALA A 37 17.22 -5.61 -6.87
N TYR A 38 16.34 -6.52 -6.45
CA TYR A 38 16.74 -7.87 -6.02
C TYR A 38 17.36 -8.68 -7.16
N GLN A 39 16.80 -8.61 -8.37
CA GLN A 39 17.36 -9.29 -9.56
C GLN A 39 18.75 -8.78 -9.95
N ASN A 40 19.05 -7.52 -9.65
CA ASN A 40 20.35 -6.90 -9.90
C ASN A 40 21.34 -7.04 -8.75
N ASN A 41 21.14 -8.00 -7.82
CA ASN A 41 21.96 -8.22 -6.63
C ASN A 41 22.11 -6.98 -5.72
N ASN A 42 21.07 -6.14 -5.64
CA ASN A 42 21.02 -4.96 -4.77
C ASN A 42 19.94 -5.11 -3.68
N PRO A 43 20.05 -6.08 -2.75
CA PRO A 43 19.00 -6.39 -1.79
C PRO A 43 18.70 -5.24 -0.82
N GLN A 44 19.69 -4.44 -0.44
CA GLN A 44 19.50 -3.26 0.41
C GLN A 44 18.65 -2.19 -0.28
N THR A 45 18.85 -2.01 -1.59
CA THR A 45 18.03 -1.10 -2.40
C THR A 45 16.60 -1.63 -2.51
N GLY A 46 16.44 -2.94 -2.76
CA GLY A 46 15.12 -3.58 -2.80
C GLY A 46 14.36 -3.42 -1.49
N GLU A 47 15.02 -3.64 -0.36
CA GLU A 47 14.44 -3.44 0.97
C GLU A 47 14.04 -1.98 1.20
N GLY A 48 14.91 -1.01 0.88
CA GLY A 48 14.60 0.41 1.00
C GLY A 48 13.38 0.84 0.18
N ILE A 49 13.25 0.33 -1.05
CA ILE A 49 12.08 0.57 -1.90
C ILE A 49 10.81 -0.01 -1.28
N LEU A 50 10.88 -1.21 -0.68
CA LEU A 50 9.73 -1.82 -0.02
C LEU A 50 9.32 -1.07 1.26
N VAL A 51 10.26 -0.42 1.95
CA VAL A 51 9.96 0.48 3.07
C VAL A 51 9.20 1.71 2.57
N GLU A 52 9.65 2.36 1.50
CA GLU A 52 8.92 3.50 0.91
C GLU A 52 7.53 3.10 0.38
N MET A 53 7.42 1.89 -0.20
CA MET A 53 6.15 1.31 -0.61
C MET A 53 5.19 1.20 0.58
N LEU A 54 5.67 0.69 1.72
CA LEU A 54 4.88 0.58 2.94
C LEU A 54 4.43 1.96 3.44
N GLU A 55 5.33 2.95 3.46
CA GLU A 55 4.98 4.33 3.82
C GLU A 55 3.85 4.87 2.93
N ALA A 56 3.85 4.55 1.64
CA ALA A 56 2.81 4.98 0.72
C ALA A 56 1.46 4.29 1.00
N VAL A 57 1.46 3.00 1.35
CA VAL A 57 0.24 2.29 1.78
C VAL A 57 -0.33 2.92 3.06
N GLU A 58 0.52 3.23 4.03
CA GLU A 58 0.11 3.90 5.27
C GLU A 58 -0.42 5.31 5.00
N LEU A 59 0.25 6.07 4.14
CA LEU A 59 -0.20 7.39 3.70
C LEU A 59 -1.59 7.31 3.07
N ALA A 60 -1.85 6.30 2.24
CA ALA A 60 -3.14 6.12 1.61
C ALA A 60 -4.25 5.85 2.62
N HIS A 61 -4.00 4.96 3.57
CA HIS A 61 -4.95 4.63 4.62
C HIS A 61 -5.24 5.85 5.51
N ASN A 62 -4.20 6.57 5.95
CA ASN A 62 -4.35 7.75 6.79
C ASN A 62 -5.09 8.88 6.06
N ALA A 63 -4.76 9.14 4.79
CA ALA A 63 -5.46 10.14 3.99
C ALA A 63 -6.97 9.84 3.88
N LEU A 64 -7.35 8.57 3.75
CA LEU A 64 -8.77 8.18 3.75
C LEU A 64 -9.45 8.40 5.11
N LEU A 65 -8.77 8.10 6.22
CA LEU A 65 -9.30 8.37 7.56
C LEU A 65 -9.47 9.87 7.81
N GLU A 66 -8.50 10.68 7.38
CA GLU A 66 -8.52 12.15 7.49
C GLU A 66 -9.66 12.80 6.72
N THR A 67 -10.25 12.12 5.72
CA THR A 67 -11.45 12.64 5.04
C THR A 67 -12.65 12.78 5.97
N GLY A 68 -12.65 12.10 7.13
CA GLY A 68 -13.79 12.01 8.04
C GLY A 68 -14.99 11.26 7.46
N LYS A 69 -14.88 10.69 6.25
CA LYS A 69 -15.96 9.95 5.59
C LYS A 69 -16.07 8.57 6.20
N LEU A 70 -17.30 8.17 6.52
CA LEU A 70 -17.59 6.80 6.93
C LEU A 70 -17.51 5.86 5.73
N ALA A 71 -16.56 4.92 5.75
CA ALA A 71 -16.31 3.96 4.67
C ALA A 71 -17.59 3.24 4.22
N ARG A 72 -18.41 2.77 5.17
CA ARG A 72 -19.72 2.17 4.89
C ARG A 72 -20.68 3.08 4.09
N ARG A 73 -20.71 4.40 4.36
CA ARG A 73 -21.62 5.34 3.68
C ARG A 73 -21.05 5.88 2.37
N ARG A 74 -19.72 6.00 2.27
CA ARG A 74 -18.99 6.51 1.11
C ARG A 74 -17.89 5.51 0.69
N PRO A 75 -18.25 4.29 0.24
CA PRO A 75 -17.30 3.19 0.12
C PRO A 75 -16.35 3.31 -1.06
N LYS A 76 -16.63 4.15 -2.06
CA LYS A 76 -15.90 4.17 -3.34
C LYS A 76 -14.37 4.18 -3.16
N HIS A 77 -13.83 5.12 -2.38
CA HIS A 77 -12.39 5.28 -2.22
C HIS A 77 -11.79 4.24 -1.26
N PHE A 78 -12.51 3.88 -0.19
CA PHE A 78 -12.12 2.82 0.75
C PHE A 78 -12.09 1.44 0.09
N LYS A 79 -13.11 1.11 -0.70
CA LYS A 79 -13.18 -0.16 -1.44
C LYS A 79 -12.12 -0.23 -2.51
N ARG A 80 -11.84 0.88 -3.21
CA ARG A 80 -10.70 0.94 -4.12
C ARG A 80 -9.39 0.66 -3.38
N ALA A 81 -9.16 1.30 -2.23
CA ALA A 81 -7.95 1.06 -1.44
C ALA A 81 -7.85 -0.39 -0.93
N GLU A 82 -8.95 -0.99 -0.49
CA GLU A 82 -9.00 -2.41 -0.11
C GLU A 82 -8.61 -3.31 -1.29
N ILE A 83 -9.18 -3.10 -2.47
CA ILE A 83 -8.82 -3.90 -3.66
C ILE A 83 -7.34 -3.74 -4.04
N GLN A 84 -6.81 -2.51 -4.00
CA GLN A 84 -5.41 -2.25 -4.35
C GLN A 84 -4.46 -2.87 -3.32
N THR A 85 -4.71 -2.71 -2.03
CA THR A 85 -3.89 -3.33 -0.96
C THR A 85 -3.92 -4.85 -1.02
N ARG A 86 -5.06 -5.46 -1.38
CA ARG A 86 -5.13 -6.91 -1.62
C ARG A 86 -4.26 -7.35 -2.80
N ARG A 87 -4.30 -6.63 -3.93
CA ARG A 87 -3.42 -6.92 -5.07
C ARG A 87 -1.95 -6.76 -4.72
N LEU A 88 -1.62 -5.75 -3.92
CA LEU A 88 -0.28 -5.54 -3.38
C LEU A 88 0.20 -6.74 -2.55
N LEU A 89 -0.66 -7.32 -1.70
CA LEU A 89 -0.33 -8.53 -0.96
C LEU A 89 -0.03 -9.72 -1.88
N GLU A 90 -0.80 -9.90 -2.96
CA GLU A 90 -0.54 -10.95 -3.95
C GLU A 90 0.82 -10.76 -4.64
N GLN A 91 1.19 -9.52 -4.96
CA GLN A 91 2.51 -9.20 -5.54
C GLN A 91 3.65 -9.40 -4.54
N LEU A 92 3.48 -8.98 -3.28
CA LEU A 92 4.50 -9.15 -2.23
C LEU A 92 4.71 -10.62 -1.86
N ASP A 93 3.66 -11.42 -1.85
CA ASP A 93 3.75 -12.88 -1.67
C ASP A 93 4.52 -13.53 -2.83
N SER A 94 4.24 -13.10 -4.06
CA SER A 94 5.00 -13.54 -5.24
C SER A 94 6.48 -13.18 -5.15
N LEU A 95 6.80 -11.93 -4.78
CA LEU A 95 8.18 -11.47 -4.56
C LEU A 95 8.86 -12.32 -3.49
N SER A 96 8.22 -12.52 -2.33
CA SER A 96 8.75 -13.30 -1.21
C SER A 96 9.16 -14.72 -1.61
N ARG A 97 8.40 -15.37 -2.50
CA ARG A 97 8.75 -16.71 -3.00
C ARG A 97 10.03 -16.76 -3.83
N ASN A 98 10.42 -15.64 -4.45
CA ASN A 98 11.58 -15.53 -5.33
C ASN A 98 12.86 -15.06 -4.60
N LEU A 99 12.74 -14.60 -3.35
CA LEU A 99 13.86 -14.11 -2.54
C LEU A 99 14.55 -15.23 -1.74
N TYR A 100 15.79 -15.00 -1.33
CA TYR A 100 16.50 -15.86 -0.38
C TYR A 100 15.94 -15.72 1.04
N LEU A 101 16.25 -16.67 1.93
CA LEU A 101 15.69 -16.71 3.29
C LEU A 101 15.99 -15.43 4.09
N GLU A 102 17.20 -14.89 3.94
CA GLU A 102 17.66 -13.67 4.63
C GLU A 102 16.83 -12.44 4.22
N GLU A 103 16.60 -12.29 2.91
CA GLU A 103 15.83 -11.21 2.30
C GLU A 103 14.31 -11.30 2.60
N ARG A 104 13.78 -12.52 2.81
CA ARG A 104 12.37 -12.73 3.17
C ARG A 104 12.01 -12.19 4.55
N THR A 105 12.96 -12.15 5.47
CA THR A 105 12.70 -11.79 6.87
C THR A 105 12.17 -10.36 7.02
N PRO A 106 12.81 -9.32 6.47
CA PRO A 106 12.26 -7.96 6.49
C PRO A 106 10.92 -7.87 5.75
N LEU A 107 10.78 -8.54 4.60
CA LEU A 107 9.55 -8.52 3.79
C LEU A 107 8.32 -9.08 4.53
N LYS A 108 8.48 -10.08 5.42
CA LYS A 108 7.36 -10.62 6.24
C LYS A 108 6.69 -9.54 7.09
N SER A 109 7.48 -8.62 7.67
CA SER A 109 6.96 -7.52 8.49
C SER A 109 6.12 -6.55 7.65
N ILE A 110 6.58 -6.27 6.43
CA ILE A 110 5.90 -5.40 5.47
C ILE A 110 4.58 -6.05 5.02
N ILE A 111 4.59 -7.32 4.63
CA ILE A 111 3.40 -8.09 4.25
C ILE A 111 2.36 -8.05 5.38
N LYS A 112 2.79 -8.33 6.62
CA LYS A 112 1.90 -8.30 7.79
C LYS A 112 1.25 -6.92 7.93
N ARG A 113 2.02 -5.85 7.78
CA ARG A 113 1.50 -4.49 7.94
C ARG A 113 0.51 -4.10 6.84
N VAL A 114 0.79 -4.44 5.58
CA VAL A 114 -0.16 -4.23 4.47
C VAL A 114 -1.43 -5.05 4.69
N SER A 115 -1.32 -6.28 5.21
CA SER A 115 -2.46 -7.14 5.54
C SER A 115 -3.34 -6.52 6.62
N ASP A 116 -2.74 -6.00 7.70
CA ASP A 116 -3.48 -5.32 8.77
C ASP A 116 -4.27 -4.11 8.23
N ILE A 117 -3.70 -3.36 7.29
CA ILE A 117 -4.35 -2.22 6.65
C ILE A 117 -5.50 -2.67 5.76
N ASN A 118 -5.30 -3.71 4.95
CA ASN A 118 -6.35 -4.31 4.12
C ASN A 118 -7.54 -4.77 4.98
N ASP A 119 -7.26 -5.48 6.08
CA ASP A 119 -8.28 -5.96 7.02
C ASP A 119 -9.05 -4.81 7.66
N ARG A 120 -8.38 -3.72 8.03
CA ARG A 120 -9.03 -2.51 8.58
C ARG A 120 -9.96 -1.87 7.56
N LEU A 121 -9.51 -1.73 6.31
CA LEU A 121 -10.33 -1.21 5.22
C LEU A 121 -11.57 -2.09 4.99
N LEU A 122 -11.37 -3.41 4.91
CA LEU A 122 -12.45 -4.37 4.73
C LEU A 122 -13.47 -4.30 5.87
N LYS A 123 -13.01 -4.30 7.14
CA LYS A 123 -13.86 -4.17 8.33
C LYS A 123 -14.65 -2.86 8.29
N ALA A 124 -14.01 -1.73 8.01
CA ALA A 124 -14.67 -0.42 7.94
C ALA A 124 -15.76 -0.35 6.86
N ILE A 125 -15.58 -1.07 5.73
CA ILE A 125 -16.60 -1.18 4.67
C ILE A 125 -17.76 -2.08 5.12
N MET A 126 -17.47 -3.17 5.81
CA MET A 126 -18.45 -4.21 6.20
C MET A 126 -19.22 -3.90 7.49
N GLU A 127 -18.77 -2.95 8.32
CA GLU A 127 -19.40 -2.61 9.60
C GLU A 127 -20.92 -2.45 9.47
N LYS A 128 -21.70 -3.21 10.24
CA LYS A 128 -23.17 -3.14 10.33
C LYS A 128 -23.61 -1.84 11.02
N PRO A 129 -24.79 -1.26 10.72
CA PRO A 129 -25.22 -0.06 11.43
C PRO A 129 -25.49 -0.47 12.88
N LYS A 130 -24.98 0.30 13.85
CA LYS A 130 -25.45 0.15 15.24
C LYS A 130 -26.98 0.31 15.22
N LYS A 131 -27.71 -0.75 15.58
CA LYS A 131 -29.13 -0.62 15.91
C LYS A 131 -29.19 0.37 17.08
N LYS A 132 -29.94 1.46 16.88
CA LYS A 132 -30.33 2.36 17.97
C LYS A 132 -31.26 1.62 18.92
#